data_AF-A0A1A6H1W5-F1
#
_entry.id   AF-A0A1A6H1W5-F1
#
_cell.length_a   1.000
_cell.length_b   1.000
_cell.length_c   1.000
_cell.angle_alpha   90.00
_cell.angle_beta   90.00
_cell.angle_gamma   90.00
#
_symmetry.space_group_name_H-M   'P 1'
#
loop_
_entity.id
_entity.type
_entity.pdbx_description
1 polymer ?
#
loop_
_entity_poly.entity_id
_entity_poly.type
_entity_poly.pdbx_seq_one_letter_code
_entity_poly.pdbx_strand_id
1 'polypeptide(L)'
;MYPRNNPASPPYVMESAITLWQFLLHLLLDQKHEHLICWTSNDGEFKLLKAEEVAKLWGLRKNKTNMNYDKLSRALRYYYDKSPLKM
;
A
#
# COMPACT_ATOMS: atom_id res chain seq x y z
N MET A 1 -8.37 -44.87 -9.25
CA MET A 1 -6.94 -44.59 -9.03
C MET A 1 -6.72 -43.09 -9.20
N TYR A 2 -6.91 -42.31 -8.13
CA TYR A 2 -6.56 -40.89 -8.04
C TYR A 2 -5.53 -40.75 -6.91
N PRO A 3 -4.37 -40.11 -7.10
CA PRO A 3 -3.45 -39.91 -6.01
C PRO A 3 -3.97 -38.82 -5.07
N ARG A 4 -3.86 -39.17 -3.80
CA ARG A 4 -4.26 -38.51 -2.57
C ARG A 4 -3.37 -37.29 -2.30
N ASN A 5 -3.98 -36.18 -1.89
CA ASN A 5 -3.43 -35.08 -1.08
C ASN A 5 -2.09 -34.46 -1.51
N ASN A 6 -2.14 -33.24 -2.06
CA ASN A 6 -1.03 -32.30 -1.92
C ASN A 6 -1.51 -31.00 -1.23
N PRO A 7 -1.19 -30.78 0.06
CA PRO A 7 -1.52 -29.53 0.77
C PRO A 7 -0.44 -28.43 0.63
N ALA A 8 0.53 -28.55 -0.29
CA ALA A 8 1.69 -27.66 -0.34
C ALA A 8 1.66 -26.67 -1.53
N SER A 9 0.64 -25.81 -1.60
CA SER A 9 0.85 -24.50 -2.23
C SER A 9 1.42 -23.59 -1.14
N PRO A 10 2.67 -23.09 -1.24
CA PRO A 10 3.16 -22.16 -0.24
C PRO A 10 2.24 -20.93 -0.20
N PRO A 11 1.91 -20.35 0.97
CA PRO A 11 1.08 -19.15 1.06
C PRO A 11 1.73 -17.88 0.44
N TYR A 12 2.87 -18.05 -0.24
CA TYR A 12 3.74 -16.97 -0.70
C TYR A 12 3.34 -16.35 -2.04
N VAL A 13 2.39 -16.94 -2.78
CA VAL A 13 2.05 -16.48 -4.15
C VAL A 13 1.29 -15.14 -4.16
N MET A 14 0.71 -14.69 -3.04
CA MET A 14 -0.10 -13.46 -3.01
C MET A 14 0.66 -12.22 -2.51
N GLU A 15 1.86 -12.37 -1.96
CA GLU A 15 2.54 -11.25 -1.30
C GLU A 15 3.26 -10.30 -2.28
N SER A 16 3.43 -10.72 -3.54
CA SER A 16 4.09 -9.96 -4.61
C SER A 16 3.18 -8.92 -5.29
N ALA A 17 1.86 -9.10 -5.19
CA ALA A 17 0.87 -8.29 -5.90
C ALA A 17 0.20 -7.21 -5.02
N ILE A 18 0.85 -6.76 -3.93
CA ILE A 18 0.32 -5.64 -3.15
C ILE A 18 0.22 -4.37 -4.02
N THR A 19 -0.93 -3.73 -3.97
CA THR A 19 -1.21 -2.43 -4.60
C THR A 19 -0.84 -1.29 -3.66
N LEU A 20 -0.74 -0.06 -4.20
CA LEU A 20 -0.39 1.11 -3.38
C LEU A 20 -1.43 1.35 -2.27
N TRP A 21 -2.72 1.24 -2.58
CA TRP A 21 -3.77 1.47 -1.59
C TRP A 21 -3.73 0.45 -0.46
N GLN A 22 -3.50 -0.84 -0.77
CA GLN A 22 -3.34 -1.88 0.25
C GLN A 22 -2.11 -1.62 1.12
N PHE A 23 -1.00 -1.19 0.52
CA PHE A 23 0.21 -0.87 1.27
C PHE A 23 0.00 0.30 2.24
N LEU A 24 -0.64 1.39 1.78
CA LEU A 24 -0.94 2.53 2.64
C LEU A 24 -1.91 2.15 3.76
N LEU A 25 -2.90 1.31 3.47
CA LEU A 25 -3.80 0.78 4.48
C LEU A 25 -3.07 -0.05 5.54
N HIS A 26 -2.12 -0.91 5.14
CA HIS A 26 -1.30 -1.64 6.11
C HIS A 26 -0.46 -0.71 7.01
N LEU A 27 0.11 0.36 6.44
CA LEU A 27 0.84 1.35 7.25
C LEU A 27 -0.10 2.10 8.21
N LEU A 28 -1.33 2.38 7.78
CA LEU A 28 -2.35 3.02 8.61
C LEU A 28 -2.88 2.13 9.74
N LEU A 29 -2.90 0.80 9.54
CA LEU A 29 -3.34 -0.17 10.53
C LEU A 29 -2.25 -0.49 11.57
N ASP A 30 -0.98 -0.32 11.23
CA ASP A 30 0.14 -0.54 12.14
C ASP A 30 0.53 0.73 12.88
N GLN A 31 0.21 0.79 14.18
CA GLN A 31 0.48 1.92 15.06
C GLN A 31 1.98 2.31 15.11
N LYS A 32 2.89 1.38 14.78
CA LYS A 32 4.33 1.71 14.68
C LYS A 32 4.62 2.75 13.61
N HIS A 33 3.78 2.83 12.57
CA HIS A 33 3.95 3.74 11.43
C HIS A 33 3.07 5.00 11.54
N GLU A 34 2.42 5.24 12.68
CA GLU A 34 1.57 6.43 12.91
C GLU A 34 2.34 7.74 12.68
N HIS A 35 3.64 7.74 12.96
CA HIS A 35 4.55 8.87 12.72
C HIS A 35 4.89 9.10 11.24
N LEU A 36 4.53 8.18 10.35
CA LEU A 36 4.72 8.26 8.90
C LEU A 36 3.41 8.62 8.18
N ILE A 37 2.32 7.98 8.59
CA ILE A 37 0.98 8.12 8.02
C ILE A 37 -0.05 7.90 9.12
N CYS A 38 -1.09 8.73 9.15
CA CYS A 38 -2.16 8.57 10.13
C CYS A 38 -3.52 8.92 9.54
N TRP A 39 -4.55 8.29 10.09
CA TRP A 39 -5.93 8.66 9.83
C TRP A 39 -6.18 10.08 10.34
N THR A 40 -6.90 10.86 9.54
CA THR A 40 -7.47 12.11 9.99
C THR A 40 -8.83 11.82 10.64
N SER A 41 -9.41 12.81 11.33
CA SER A 41 -10.71 12.64 12.01
C SER A 41 -11.89 12.43 11.06
N ASN A 42 -11.66 12.51 9.75
CA ASN A 42 -12.66 12.34 8.71
C ASN A 42 -12.65 10.89 8.18
N ASP A 43 -13.83 10.32 7.95
CA ASP A 43 -14.01 8.90 7.64
C ASP A 43 -13.35 8.55 6.30
N GLY A 44 -12.24 7.80 6.36
CA GLY A 44 -11.48 7.38 5.18
C GLY A 44 -10.44 8.38 4.67
N GLU A 45 -10.22 9.51 5.35
CA GLU A 45 -9.16 10.47 4.99
C GLU A 45 -7.90 10.24 5.84
N PHE A 46 -6.74 10.28 5.21
CA PHE A 46 -5.44 10.13 5.87
C PHE A 46 -4.46 11.20 5.42
N LYS A 47 -3.46 11.46 6.25
CA LYS A 47 -2.34 12.34 5.92
C LYS A 47 -1.01 11.62 6.00
N LEU A 48 -0.11 11.96 5.08
CA LEU A 48 1.27 11.52 5.10
C LEU A 48 2.09 12.52 5.92
N LEU A 49 2.49 12.14 7.13
CA LEU A 49 3.36 12.96 7.98
C LEU A 49 4.80 12.98 7.45
N LYS A 50 5.28 11.83 6.95
CA LYS A 50 6.61 11.68 6.34
C LYS A 50 6.51 11.03 4.97
N ALA A 51 6.05 11.82 4.01
CA ALA A 51 5.82 11.40 2.63
C ALA A 51 7.03 10.70 1.96
N GLU A 52 8.24 11.22 2.17
CA GLU A 52 9.48 10.64 1.64
C GLU A 52 9.76 9.24 2.19
N GLU A 53 9.58 9.03 3.50
CA GLU A 53 9.81 7.73 4.14
C GLU A 53 8.77 6.70 3.70
N VAL A 54 7.51 7.12 3.55
CA VAL A 54 6.45 6.27 2.99
C VAL A 54 6.79 5.83 1.56
N ALA A 55 7.31 6.75 0.73
CA ALA A 55 7.74 6.42 -0.62
C ALA A 55 8.94 5.45 -0.65
N LYS A 56 9.91 5.61 0.25
CA LYS A 56 11.02 4.67 0.41
C LYS A 56 10.54 3.28 0.80
N LEU A 57 9.64 3.18 1.78
CA LEU A 57 9.06 1.90 2.21
C LEU A 57 8.27 1.24 1.07
N TRP A 58 7.51 2.02 0.30
CA TRP A 58 6.83 1.51 -0.89
C TRP A 58 7.82 1.01 -1.95
N GLY A 59 8.90 1.76 -2.17
CA GLY A 59 10.01 1.35 -3.02
C GLY A 59 10.62 0.02 -2.58
N LEU A 60 10.92 -0.13 -1.29
CA LEU A 60 11.43 -1.38 -0.70
C LEU A 60 10.45 -2.54 -0.93
N ARG A 61 9.14 -2.31 -0.69
CA ARG A 61 8.10 -3.33 -0.83
C ARG A 61 7.93 -3.84 -2.26
N LYS A 62 8.17 -3.00 -3.27
CA LYS A 62 8.08 -3.35 -4.70
C LYS A 62 9.45 -3.57 -5.36
N ASN A 63 10.53 -3.56 -4.58
CA ASN A 63 11.92 -3.59 -5.07
C ASN A 63 12.20 -2.53 -6.15
N LYS A 64 11.73 -1.29 -5.92
CA LYS A 64 11.91 -0.12 -6.77
C LYS A 64 12.76 0.93 -6.04
N THR A 65 14.07 0.85 -6.23
CA THR A 65 15.06 1.77 -5.62
C THR A 65 14.89 3.23 -6.02
N ASN A 66 14.30 3.51 -7.18
CA ASN A 66 14.04 4.86 -7.68
C ASN A 66 12.66 5.42 -7.30
N MET A 67 12.00 4.86 -6.27
CA MET A 67 10.71 5.35 -5.79
C MET A 67 10.89 6.62 -4.94
N ASN A 68 10.07 7.64 -5.19
CA ASN A 68 10.04 8.89 -4.43
C ASN A 68 8.59 9.38 -4.26
N TYR A 69 8.38 10.42 -3.47
CA TYR A 69 7.05 10.94 -3.22
C TYR A 69 6.36 11.45 -4.49
N ASP A 70 7.07 12.08 -5.43
CA ASP A 70 6.47 12.56 -6.69
C ASP A 70 5.82 11.43 -7.50
N LYS A 71 6.51 10.28 -7.60
CA LYS A 71 5.98 9.10 -8.31
C LYS A 71 4.83 8.45 -7.55
N LEU A 72 4.94 8.37 -6.22
CA LEU A 72 3.90 7.81 -5.36
C LEU A 72 2.63 8.68 -5.40
N SER A 73 2.78 10.00 -5.26
CA SER A 73 1.70 10.97 -5.31
C SER A 73 1.02 11.00 -6.68
N ARG A 74 1.76 10.78 -7.78
CA ARG A 74 1.18 10.62 -9.11
C ARG A 74 0.26 9.40 -9.20
N ALA A 75 0.63 8.29 -8.57
CA ALA A 75 -0.20 7.09 -8.46
C ALA A 75 -1.44 7.33 -7.56
N LEU A 76 -1.27 8.01 -6.42
CA LEU A 76 -2.38 8.44 -5.57
C LEU A 76 -3.39 9.31 -6.32
N ARG A 77 -2.91 10.27 -7.11
CA ARG A 77 -3.78 11.14 -7.91
C ARG A 77 -4.63 10.35 -8.90
N TYR A 78 -4.13 9.24 -9.46
CA TYR A 78 -4.97 8.37 -10.29
C TYR A 78 -6.10 7.69 -9.52
N TYR A 79 -5.94 7.42 -8.22
CA TYR A 79 -7.04 6.90 -7.39
C TYR A 79 -8.10 7.98 -7.13
N TYR A 80 -7.67 9.22 -6.86
CA TYR A 80 -8.60 10.34 -6.67
C TYR A 80 -9.32 10.74 -7.96
N ASP A 81 -8.60 10.80 -9.09
CA ASP A 81 -9.12 11.26 -10.38
C ASP A 81 -10.04 10.23 -11.05
N LYS A 82 -9.91 8.94 -10.68
CA LYS A 82 -10.82 7.87 -11.12
C LYS A 82 -12.03 7.64 -10.20
N SER A 83 -12.14 8.31 -9.06
CA SER A 83 -13.42 8.35 -8.35
C SER A 83 -14.40 9.22 -9.16
N PRO A 84 -15.53 8.70 -9.66
CA PRO A 84 -16.55 9.51 -10.32
C PRO A 84 -17.22 10.54 -9.39
N LEU A 85 -16.85 10.56 -8.11
CA LEU A 85 -17.37 11.43 -7.08
C LEU A 85 -16.32 12.50 -6.76
N LYS A 86 -16.28 13.54 -7.58
CA LYS A 86 -16.04 14.89 -7.06
C LYS A 86 -17.20 15.21 -6.13
N MET A 87 -16.92 15.47 -4.85
CA MET A 87 -17.79 16.25 -3.98
C MET A 87 -17.05 17.54 -3.62
#